data_AF-A0AAE7NX95-F1
#
_entry.id   AF-A0AAE7NX95-F1
#
_cell.length_a   1.000
_cell.length_b   1.000
_cell.length_c   1.000
_cell.angle_alpha   90.00
_cell.angle_beta   90.00
_cell.angle_gamma   90.00
#
_symmetry.space_group_name_H-M   'P 1'
#
loop_
_entity.id
_entity.type
_entity.pdbx_description
1 polymer ?
#
loop_
_entity_poly.entity_id
_entity_poly.type
_entity_poly.pdbx_seq_one_letter_code
_entity_poly.pdbx_strand_id
1 'polypeptide(L)'
;MDRLKIERVGGFAGFGGPHLKSRGEVTLSDLSPADQQTMEQLFADPGKIPAAHPGQADAFTYKITRGARTIEVPEHAVPAAVRNSVKDVLE
;
A
#
# COMPACT_ATOMS: atom_id res chain seq x y z
N MET A 1 0.12 -11.91 -16.07
CA MET A 1 0.06 -10.51 -15.63
C MET A 1 0.03 -10.47 -14.12
N ASP A 2 1.06 -9.90 -13.49
CA ASP A 2 1.14 -9.78 -12.04
C ASP A 2 0.30 -8.59 -11.56
N ARG A 3 -0.97 -8.84 -11.23
CA ARG A 3 -1.83 -7.88 -10.55
C ARG A 3 -1.51 -7.82 -9.06
N LEU A 4 -1.31 -6.60 -8.58
CA LEU A 4 -1.23 -6.26 -7.17
C LEU A 4 -2.58 -5.68 -6.76
N LYS A 5 -3.22 -6.33 -5.78
CA LYS A 5 -4.38 -5.76 -5.07
C LYS A 5 -3.87 -4.96 -3.90
N ILE A 6 -4.33 -3.74 -3.75
CA ILE A 6 -3.93 -2.84 -2.69
C ILE A 6 -5.17 -2.41 -1.92
N GLU A 7 -5.15 -2.58 -0.61
CA GLU A 7 -6.25 -2.23 0.28
C GLU A 7 -5.72 -1.29 1.34
N ARG A 8 -6.22 -0.05 1.36
CA ARG A 8 -5.88 0.94 2.39
C ARG A 8 -6.78 0.70 3.60
N VAL A 9 -6.17 0.46 4.75
CA VAL A 9 -6.79 0.17 6.04
C VAL A 9 -6.21 1.12 7.08
N GLY A 10 -7.02 2.00 7.65
CA GLY A 10 -6.57 2.86 8.75
C GLY A 10 -7.16 4.27 8.70
N GLY A 11 -6.79 5.05 9.71
CA GLY A 11 -7.21 6.42 10.00
C GLY A 11 -7.07 6.66 11.50
N PHE A 12 -6.02 7.36 11.93
CA PHE A 12 -5.78 7.68 13.35
C PHE A 12 -7.05 8.36 13.93
N ALA A 13 -7.61 7.79 15.00
CA ALA A 13 -8.75 8.33 15.76
C ALA A 13 -10.13 8.38 15.05
N GLY A 14 -10.55 7.35 14.32
CA GLY A 14 -11.95 7.25 13.86
C GLY A 14 -12.37 8.29 12.82
N PHE A 15 -11.42 9.07 12.29
CA PHE A 15 -11.58 10.02 11.18
C PHE A 15 -11.43 9.35 9.80
N GLY A 16 -11.83 8.10 9.73
CA GLY A 16 -12.09 7.32 8.52
C GLY A 16 -13.23 6.40 8.91
N GLY A 17 -14.47 6.87 8.75
CA GLY A 17 -15.65 6.17 9.24
C GLY A 17 -15.72 4.72 8.74
N PRO A 18 -16.56 3.87 9.36
CA PRO A 18 -16.62 2.41 9.14
C PRO A 18 -16.90 1.96 7.68
N HIS A 19 -17.05 2.88 6.73
CA HIS A 19 -17.36 2.61 5.32
C HIS A 19 -16.32 3.12 4.31
N LEU A 20 -15.24 3.80 4.71
CA LEU A 20 -14.25 4.26 3.72
C LEU A 20 -13.17 3.19 3.49
N LYS A 21 -13.43 2.28 2.54
CA LYS A 21 -12.46 1.29 2.07
C LYS A 21 -11.85 1.77 0.77
N SER A 22 -10.62 2.27 0.82
CA SER A 22 -9.91 2.61 -0.42
C SER A 22 -9.23 1.35 -0.94
N ARG A 23 -9.60 0.94 -2.16
CA ARG A 23 -9.05 -0.24 -2.82
C ARG A 23 -8.49 0.14 -4.17
N GLY A 24 -7.27 -0.29 -4.44
CA GLY A 24 -6.60 -0.14 -5.71
C GLY A 24 -6.25 -1.51 -6.30
N GLU A 25 -6.20 -1.57 -7.62
CA GLU A 25 -5.56 -2.66 -8.34
C GLU A 25 -4.61 -2.05 -9.35
N VAL A 26 -3.33 -2.40 -9.24
CA VAL A 26 -2.29 -1.98 -10.19
C VAL A 26 -1.56 -3.21 -10.69
N THR A 27 -1.16 -3.20 -11.94
CA THR A 27 -0.26 -4.21 -12.48
C THR A 27 1.18 -3.82 -12.21
N LEU A 28 2.04 -4.76 -11.84
CA LEU A 28 3.48 -4.51 -11.71
C LEU A 28 4.06 -3.88 -13.00
N SER A 29 3.55 -4.30 -14.17
CA SER A 29 3.94 -3.74 -15.47
C SER A 29 3.53 -2.28 -15.70
N ASP A 30 2.59 -1.75 -14.92
CA ASP A 30 2.14 -0.34 -14.97
C ASP A 30 3.02 0.55 -14.07
N LEU A 31 3.72 -0.05 -13.11
CA LEU A 31 4.64 0.64 -12.22
C LEU A 31 5.98 0.89 -12.90
N SER A 32 6.65 1.99 -12.53
CA SER A 32 8.01 2.26 -13.00
C SER A 32 8.98 1.20 -12.44
N PRO A 33 10.11 0.91 -13.11
CA PRO A 33 11.07 -0.10 -12.64
C PRO A 33 11.58 0.16 -11.20
N ALA A 34 11.66 1.41 -10.77
CA ALA A 34 12.00 1.77 -9.38
C ALA A 34 10.91 1.35 -8.37
N ASP A 35 9.63 1.56 -8.71
CA ASP A 35 8.49 1.15 -7.90
C ASP A 35 8.36 -0.38 -7.87
N GLN A 36 8.60 -1.05 -9.01
CA GLN A 36 8.62 -2.51 -9.10
C GLN A 36 9.69 -3.09 -8.17
N GLN A 37 10.91 -2.56 -8.21
CA GLN A 37 11.99 -3.01 -7.33
C GLN A 37 11.66 -2.77 -5.86
N THR A 38 11.01 -1.65 -5.53
CA THR A 38 10.58 -1.35 -4.16
C THR A 38 9.53 -2.35 -3.68
N MET A 39 8.54 -2.66 -4.51
CA MET A 39 7.54 -3.70 -4.25
C MET A 39 8.20 -5.07 -4.07
N GLU A 40 9.11 -5.45 -4.95
CA GLU A 40 9.83 -6.72 -4.83
C GLU A 40 10.64 -6.81 -3.54
N GLN A 41 11.29 -5.73 -3.12
CA GLN A 41 11.99 -5.70 -1.84
C GLN A 41 11.04 -5.81 -0.64
N LEU A 42 9.89 -5.13 -0.67
CA LEU A 42 8.86 -5.25 0.37
C LEU A 42 8.29 -6.67 0.46
N PHE A 43 8.10 -7.34 -0.68
CA PHE A 43 7.66 -8.74 -0.71
C PHE A 43 8.77 -9.73 -0.33
N ALA A 44 10.03 -9.42 -0.65
CA ALA A 44 11.18 -10.23 -0.30
C ALA A 44 11.45 -10.17 1.21
N ASP A 45 11.42 -8.97 1.78
CA ASP A 45 11.66 -8.73 3.21
C ASP A 45 10.61 -7.77 3.80
N PRO A 46 9.44 -8.30 4.20
CA PRO A 46 8.39 -7.50 4.83
C PRO A 46 8.74 -7.05 6.26
N GLY A 47 9.83 -7.52 6.84
CA GLY A 47 10.32 -7.06 8.15
C GLY A 47 11.21 -5.83 8.07
N LYS A 48 11.81 -5.58 6.90
CA LYS A 48 12.65 -4.42 6.59
C LYS A 48 11.85 -3.29 5.94
N ILE A 49 10.63 -3.10 6.42
CA ILE A 49 9.88 -1.87 6.12
C ILE A 49 10.64 -0.73 6.79
N PRO A 50 11.04 0.33 6.06
CA PRO A 50 11.72 1.46 6.68
C PRO A 50 10.88 1.96 7.86
N ALA A 51 11.50 2.37 8.96
CA ALA A 51 10.75 2.99 10.03
C ALA A 51 10.22 4.34 9.52
N ALA A 52 8.98 4.67 9.87
CA ALA A 52 8.42 5.99 9.60
C ALA A 52 9.39 7.06 10.13
N HIS A 53 9.68 8.08 9.32
CA HIS A 53 10.52 9.18 9.80
C HIS A 53 9.85 9.82 11.02
N PRO A 54 10.61 10.20 12.07
CA PRO A 54 10.04 10.88 13.23
C PRO A 54 9.38 12.19 12.78
N GLY A 55 8.04 12.21 12.78
CA GLY A 55 7.21 13.32 12.26
C GLY A 55 6.22 12.91 11.15
N GLN A 56 6.37 11.73 10.56
CA GLN A 56 5.43 11.16 9.60
C GLN A 56 4.63 10.06 10.29
N ALA A 57 3.60 10.45 11.06
CA ALA A 57 2.66 9.48 11.60
C ALA A 57 1.88 8.88 10.43
N ASP A 58 2.15 7.62 10.09
CA ASP A 58 1.32 6.90 9.11
C ASP A 58 -0.10 6.86 9.63
N ALA A 59 -1.01 7.54 8.94
CA ALA A 59 -2.42 7.50 9.29
C ALA A 59 -3.07 6.21 8.74
N PHE A 60 -2.49 5.63 7.69
CA PHE A 60 -3.04 4.50 6.95
C PHE A 60 -2.01 3.37 6.77
N THR A 61 -2.49 2.13 6.87
CA THR A 61 -1.76 0.92 6.48
C THR A 61 -2.28 0.44 5.13
N TYR A 62 -1.42 -0.08 4.27
CA TYR A 62 -1.77 -0.61 2.96
C TYR A 62 -1.47 -2.11 2.93
N LYS A 63 -2.52 -2.90 2.70
CA LYS A 63 -2.45 -4.33 2.45
C LYS A 63 -2.23 -4.59 0.98
N ILE A 64 -1.06 -5.08 0.62
CA ILE A 64 -0.71 -5.39 -0.77
C ILE A 64 -0.75 -6.91 -0.94
N THR A 65 -1.65 -7.38 -1.77
CA THR A 65 -1.84 -8.80 -2.09
C THR A 65 -1.41 -9.07 -3.53
N ARG A 66 -0.39 -9.90 -3.70
CA ARG A 66 0.10 -10.40 -4.98
C ARG A 66 -0.16 -11.89 -5.07
N GLY A 67 -1.19 -12.29 -5.82
CA GLY A 67 -1.60 -13.68 -5.93
C GLY A 67 -1.98 -14.28 -4.56
N ALA A 68 -1.14 -15.19 -4.04
CA ALA A 68 -1.35 -15.84 -2.73
C ALA A 68 -0.57 -15.19 -1.57
N ARG A 69 0.27 -14.16 -1.84
CA ARG A 69 1.09 -13.51 -0.83
C ARG A 69 0.52 -12.14 -0.51
N THR A 70 0.27 -11.89 0.77
CA THR A 70 -0.20 -10.60 1.27
C THR A 70 0.83 -10.04 2.24
N ILE A 71 1.16 -8.77 2.09
CA ILE A 71 2.02 -8.02 3.00
C ILE A 71 1.30 -6.75 3.47
N GLU A 72 1.59 -6.34 4.69
CA GLU A 72 1.09 -5.10 5.30
C GLU A 72 2.21 -4.08 5.27
N VAL A 73 1.97 -2.96 4.60
CA VAL A 73 2.96 -1.92 4.36
C VAL A 73 2.39 -0.57 4.78
N PRO A 74 3.05 0.21 5.64
CA PRO A 74 2.60 1.55 6.02
C PRO A 74 2.69 2.53 4.83
N GLU A 75 1.91 3.62 4.86
CA GLU A 75 1.80 4.54 3.72
C GLU A 75 3.12 5.12 3.25
N HIS A 76 4.05 5.39 4.17
CA HIS A 76 5.34 5.97 3.83
C HIS A 76 6.22 5.00 3.02
N ALA A 77 6.08 3.69 3.24
CA ALA A 77 6.84 2.66 2.56
C ALA A 77 6.20 2.27 1.23
N VAL A 78 4.91 2.60 1.02
CA VAL A 78 4.25 2.42 -0.26
C VAL A 78 4.64 3.53 -1.24
N PRO A 79 5.12 3.19 -2.45
CA PRO A 79 5.44 4.19 -3.44
C PRO A 79 4.24 5.05 -3.81
N ALA A 80 4.47 6.33 -4.09
CA ALA A 80 3.39 7.27 -4.40
C ALA A 80 2.58 6.83 -5.63
N ALA A 81 3.20 6.16 -6.62
CA ALA A 81 2.49 5.60 -7.77
C ALA A 81 1.44 4.55 -7.37
N VAL A 82 1.80 3.65 -6.45
CA VAL A 82 0.88 2.64 -5.91
C VAL A 82 -0.23 3.30 -5.09
N ARG A 83 0.13 4.27 -4.23
CA ARG A 83 -0.87 5.04 -3.44
C ARG A 83 -1.84 5.82 -4.32
N ASN A 84 -1.36 6.44 -5.41
CA ASN A 84 -2.19 7.18 -6.36
C ASN A 84 -3.10 6.24 -7.18
N SER A 85 -2.64 5.01 -7.42
CA SER A 85 -3.45 3.97 -8.04
C SER A 85 -4.58 3.47 -7.13
N VAL A 86 -4.45 3.62 -5.81
CA VAL A 86 -5.56 3.36 -4.87
C VAL A 86 -6.61 4.45 -5.03
N LYS A 87 -7.73 4.08 -5.64
CA LYS A 87 -8.90 4.94 -5.70
C LYS A 87 -9.70 4.76 -4.42
N ASP A 88 -10.17 5.87 -3.88
CA ASP A 88 -11.14 5.84 -2.80
C ASP A 88 -12.47 5.35 -3.39
N VAL A 89 -12.94 4.21 -2.92
CA VAL A 89 -14.22 3.64 -3.33
C VAL A 89 -15.18 3.91 -2.17
N LEU A 90 -16.11 4.82 -2.37
CA LEU A 90 -17.25 4.99 -1.47
C LEU A 90 -18.23 3.85 -1.80
N GLU A 91 -18.43 2.90 -0.88
CA GLU A 91 -19.57 1.97 -0.92
C GLU A 91 -20.84 2.66 -0.40
#